data_AF-A0A0S4L5H6-F1
#
_entry.id   AF-A0A0S4L5H6-F1
#
_cell.length_a   1.000
_cell.length_b   1.000
_cell.length_c   1.000
_cell.angle_alpha   90.00
_cell.angle_beta   90.00
_cell.angle_gamma   90.00
#
_symmetry.space_group_name_H-M   'P 1'
#
loop_
_entity.id
_entity.type
_entity.pdbx_description
1 polymer ?
#
loop_
_entity_poly.entity_id
_entity_poly.type
_entity_poly.pdbx_seq_one_letter_code
_entity_poly.pdbx_strand_id
1 'polypeptide(L)'
;MITIGHAVISTKRLHHTRHVRLVTGAGIACLLLLAACVKPLELPPLGDPLPASAKLDIAPSIKDLTIRYSDSCGQLQEIPLGDRLQEAVREGIRRTFTTTVDDGTDDTTTPDYSIHVDLVDSSFDLNKEALYDRAPANIQVNAIARISDRKGTLLRQADIKIARQERLRLEQLSKNCNYLIDPFIRDTVIDFATRVSLNARQAAGGQEPAALIEPSQAPIENLRAPSASISPNLQFKATLLDENSNLIFEGGEHIRVRVDIVNTGTSLIDQASASLSGTPTIIERFPASTLKIPPLQPGQTKSLEFIATLPTTKQAHQALIQVTVAESGGAAAPPQSLSLTIQPAGTNQDDVNQIPALAPGFHRPQTYLVSIGVGAYRDPKLTPRRYAAMDAETVAAYFQSLGGVPLPNIRLLHDQKTLRADLHETLFGWLPTHAAKDAIVIVYFSGQALVTPTGDVLLALYDGSAADSARLYPLNDLESAFARLKAKQVLFLFDGRVSRLRGETKGKTAAPRWELAGSNTVGLIGGEDLTKGLEDDQHRHSLFTYYLLKGLRGEADTNRNGTVTFGELAGYVRQKVAWAAKSRFNQEQRPLLLPPLTPDDPAASLILTALPSLSSSERP
;
A
#
# COMPACT_ATOMS: atom_id res chain seq x y z
N MET A 1 28.11 -39.65 52.04
CA MET A 1 26.89 -38.92 52.42
C MET A 1 26.08 -38.68 51.15
N ILE A 2 24.98 -39.43 51.02
CA ILE A 2 23.65 -39.07 50.47
C ILE A 2 23.63 -38.34 49.10
N THR A 3 23.75 -39.07 47.96
CA THR A 3 22.71 -39.45 46.93
C THR A 3 21.88 -38.29 46.33
N ILE A 4 22.03 -37.84 45.07
CA ILE A 4 21.85 -38.41 43.70
C ILE A 4 20.44 -38.95 43.40
N GLY A 5 19.82 -38.45 42.33
CA GLY A 5 18.73 -39.17 41.65
C GLY A 5 18.03 -38.41 40.51
N HIS A 6 18.54 -38.54 39.28
CA HIS A 6 17.76 -38.40 38.05
C HIS A 6 16.75 -39.55 37.93
N ALA A 7 15.58 -39.32 37.32
CA ALA A 7 14.74 -40.41 36.82
C ALA A 7 13.98 -40.00 35.55
N VAL A 8 14.31 -40.70 34.46
CA VAL A 8 13.48 -40.94 33.28
C VAL A 8 12.56 -42.13 33.62
N ILE A 9 11.40 -42.22 32.96
CA ILE A 9 10.76 -43.43 32.39
C ILE A 9 9.22 -43.45 32.55
N SER A 10 8.56 -43.24 31.41
CA SER A 10 7.38 -43.92 30.86
C SER A 10 6.74 -45.05 31.67
N THR A 11 5.41 -45.04 31.82
CA THR A 11 4.63 -46.26 32.07
C THR A 11 3.25 -46.25 31.42
N LYS A 12 2.83 -47.48 31.12
CA LYS A 12 1.69 -47.94 30.30
C LYS A 12 0.35 -47.92 31.04
N ARG A 13 -0.70 -48.00 30.21
CA ARG A 13 -2.10 -48.45 30.43
C ARG A 13 -2.30 -49.50 31.54
N LEU A 14 -3.44 -49.44 32.24
CA LEU A 14 -4.45 -50.52 32.29
C LEU A 14 -5.81 -50.05 32.88
N HIS A 15 -6.81 -50.92 32.75
CA HIS A 15 -8.26 -50.77 32.70
C HIS A 15 -9.06 -50.67 34.03
N HIS A 16 -10.31 -50.17 33.89
CA HIS A 16 -11.56 -50.44 34.66
C HIS A 16 -11.62 -49.93 36.12
N THR A 17 -12.72 -49.37 36.64
CA THR A 17 -14.13 -49.84 36.65
C THR A 17 -15.13 -48.70 36.92
N ARG A 18 -16.40 -48.93 36.55
CA ARG A 18 -17.60 -48.08 36.66
C ARG A 18 -17.91 -47.58 38.08
N HIS A 19 -18.45 -46.35 38.19
CA HIS A 19 -19.70 -46.08 38.91
C HIS A 19 -20.42 -44.83 38.40
N VAL A 20 -21.73 -45.00 38.22
CA VAL A 20 -22.73 -44.07 37.71
C VAL A 20 -23.03 -42.98 38.74
N ARG A 21 -23.13 -41.72 38.31
CA ARG A 21 -24.14 -40.76 38.79
C ARG A 21 -24.33 -39.63 37.77
N LEU A 22 -25.54 -39.59 37.22
CA LEU A 22 -26.11 -38.46 36.47
C LEU A 22 -26.03 -37.19 37.32
N VAL A 23 -25.49 -36.12 36.74
CA VAL A 23 -26.01 -34.76 36.97
C VAL A 23 -26.06 -34.08 35.60
N THR A 24 -27.29 -33.81 35.18
CA THR A 24 -27.66 -33.02 34.01
C THR A 24 -27.20 -31.57 34.19
N GLY A 25 -26.39 -31.07 33.25
CA GLY A 25 -26.03 -29.67 33.12
C GLY A 25 -25.83 -29.34 31.64
N ALA A 26 -26.77 -28.60 31.07
CA ALA A 26 -26.83 -28.20 29.68
C ALA A 26 -25.54 -27.49 29.22
N GLY A 27 -24.93 -28.03 28.16
CA GLY A 27 -23.87 -27.40 27.39
C GLY A 27 -24.15 -27.63 25.92
N ILE A 28 -25.01 -26.81 25.34
CA ILE A 28 -25.19 -26.70 23.88
C ILE A 28 -23.89 -26.10 23.35
N ALA A 29 -22.96 -26.96 22.92
CA ALA A 29 -21.85 -26.55 22.07
C ALA A 29 -22.44 -26.25 20.68
N CYS A 30 -22.83 -24.99 20.47
CA CYS A 30 -23.16 -24.47 19.17
C CYS A 30 -21.87 -24.47 18.33
N LEU A 31 -21.70 -25.51 17.51
CA LEU A 31 -20.77 -25.50 16.39
C LEU A 31 -21.27 -24.43 15.41
N LEU A 32 -20.76 -23.21 15.54
CA LEU A 32 -20.86 -22.19 14.50
C LEU A 32 -19.91 -22.60 13.37
N LEU A 33 -20.41 -23.44 12.46
CA LEU A 33 -19.93 -23.53 11.10
C LEU A 33 -20.10 -22.13 10.48
N LEU A 34 -19.01 -21.36 10.44
CA LEU A 34 -18.87 -20.24 9.52
C LEU A 34 -18.82 -20.82 8.11
N ALA A 35 -19.99 -21.14 7.55
CA ALA A 35 -20.16 -21.21 6.11
C ALA A 35 -19.96 -19.79 5.59
N ALA A 36 -18.72 -19.47 5.23
CA ALA A 36 -18.46 -18.34 4.36
C ALA A 36 -19.29 -18.57 3.10
N CYS A 37 -20.27 -17.70 2.84
CA CYS A 37 -20.98 -17.67 1.56
C CYS A 37 -19.96 -17.40 0.44
N VAL A 38 -19.40 -18.46 -0.14
CA VAL A 38 -18.67 -18.38 -1.40
C VAL A 38 -19.69 -17.97 -2.45
N LYS A 39 -19.55 -16.76 -3.01
CA LYS A 39 -20.37 -16.36 -4.16
C LYS A 39 -20.12 -17.37 -5.29
N PRO A 40 -21.15 -17.96 -5.91
CA PRO A 40 -20.97 -18.89 -7.02
C PRO A 40 -20.24 -18.20 -8.18
N LEU A 41 -19.36 -18.93 -8.85
CA LEU A 41 -18.63 -18.43 -10.00
C LEU A 41 -19.62 -18.15 -11.16
N GLU A 42 -19.85 -16.88 -11.48
CA GLU A 42 -20.73 -16.48 -12.58
C GLU A 42 -20.00 -16.56 -13.92
N LEU A 43 -20.24 -17.65 -14.67
CA LEU A 43 -19.82 -17.77 -16.07
C LEU A 43 -20.78 -17.00 -16.99
N PRO A 44 -20.30 -16.45 -18.12
CA PRO A 44 -21.15 -15.85 -19.15
C PRO A 44 -22.19 -16.87 -19.69
N PRO A 45 -23.27 -16.41 -20.35
CA PRO A 45 -24.28 -17.31 -20.89
C PRO A 45 -23.68 -18.27 -21.93
N LEU A 46 -23.73 -19.58 -21.67
CA LEU A 46 -23.19 -20.65 -22.52
C LEU A 46 -24.24 -21.28 -23.45
N GLY A 47 -25.43 -20.68 -23.53
CA GLY A 47 -26.62 -21.23 -24.21
C GLY A 47 -27.33 -22.33 -23.40
N ASP A 48 -28.47 -22.83 -23.89
CA ASP A 48 -29.24 -23.88 -23.20
C ASP A 48 -28.44 -25.18 -23.10
N PRO A 49 -28.48 -25.93 -21.96
CA PRO A 49 -27.73 -27.17 -21.82
C PRO A 49 -28.08 -28.19 -22.92
N LEU A 50 -27.06 -28.83 -23.50
CA LEU A 50 -27.22 -29.88 -24.50
C LEU A 50 -27.72 -31.17 -23.84
N PRO A 51 -28.70 -31.89 -24.43
CA PRO A 51 -29.25 -33.14 -23.88
C PRO A 51 -28.30 -34.32 -24.16
N ALA A 52 -27.08 -34.25 -23.64
CA ALA A 52 -26.03 -35.24 -23.79
C ALA A 52 -25.19 -35.35 -22.51
N SER A 53 -24.43 -36.42 -22.40
CA SER A 53 -23.52 -36.67 -21.26
C SER A 53 -22.06 -36.42 -21.61
N ALA A 54 -21.33 -35.75 -20.71
CA ALA A 54 -19.91 -35.49 -20.88
C ALA A 54 -19.09 -35.92 -19.66
N LYS A 55 -17.96 -36.58 -19.89
CA LYS A 55 -16.94 -36.81 -18.86
C LYS A 55 -15.83 -35.77 -19.00
N LEU A 56 -15.49 -35.12 -17.89
CA LEU A 56 -14.39 -34.17 -17.81
C LEU A 56 -13.17 -34.83 -17.19
N ASP A 57 -12.04 -34.78 -17.90
CA ASP A 57 -10.74 -35.26 -17.43
C ASP A 57 -9.74 -34.10 -17.51
N ILE A 58 -9.27 -33.64 -16.34
CA ILE A 58 -8.31 -32.55 -16.22
C ILE A 58 -6.96 -33.14 -15.83
N ALA A 59 -5.95 -32.89 -16.66
CA ALA A 59 -4.61 -33.42 -16.43
C ALA A 59 -4.00 -32.91 -15.11
N PRO A 60 -3.15 -33.70 -14.44
CA PRO A 60 -2.42 -33.26 -13.24
C PRO A 60 -1.64 -31.95 -13.43
N SER A 61 -1.16 -31.68 -14.65
CA SER A 61 -0.47 -30.43 -15.00
C SER A 61 -1.31 -29.17 -14.79
N ILE A 62 -2.65 -29.27 -14.86
CA ILE A 62 -3.57 -28.20 -14.48
C ILE A 62 -3.87 -28.27 -12.98
N LYS A 63 -4.13 -29.47 -12.44
CA LYS A 63 -4.50 -29.66 -11.01
C LYS A 63 -3.44 -29.10 -10.06
N ASP A 64 -2.17 -29.31 -10.36
CA ASP A 64 -1.04 -28.92 -9.51
C ASP A 64 -0.53 -27.47 -9.77
N LEU A 65 -1.17 -26.72 -10.65
CA LEU A 65 -0.70 -25.40 -11.08
C LEU A 65 -0.77 -24.36 -9.95
N THR A 66 0.39 -23.86 -9.53
CA THR A 66 0.51 -22.81 -8.50
C THR A 66 1.27 -21.60 -9.04
N ILE A 67 0.70 -20.40 -8.90
CA ILE A 67 1.38 -19.14 -9.19
C ILE A 67 2.11 -18.66 -7.94
N ARG A 68 3.35 -18.23 -8.10
CA ARG A 68 4.16 -17.62 -7.05
C ARG A 68 4.55 -16.20 -7.43
N TYR A 69 4.39 -15.27 -6.51
CA TYR A 69 4.87 -13.90 -6.67
C TYR A 69 5.27 -13.33 -5.32
N SER A 70 6.02 -12.24 -5.32
CA SER A 70 6.30 -11.52 -4.08
C SER A 70 5.45 -10.26 -4.00
N ASP A 71 4.91 -9.94 -2.84
CA ASP A 71 4.06 -8.77 -2.63
C ASP A 71 4.86 -7.45 -2.51
N SER A 72 4.19 -6.33 -2.25
CA SER A 72 4.86 -5.01 -2.13
C SER A 72 5.74 -4.86 -0.89
N CYS A 73 5.61 -5.76 0.09
CA CYS A 73 6.41 -5.79 1.30
C CYS A 73 7.55 -6.82 1.23
N GLY A 74 7.68 -7.52 0.10
CA GLY A 74 8.72 -8.51 -0.14
C GLY A 74 8.40 -9.91 0.38
N GLN A 75 7.18 -10.16 0.88
CA GLN A 75 6.78 -11.51 1.28
C GLN A 75 6.42 -12.35 0.05
N LEU A 76 6.69 -13.65 0.09
CA LEU A 76 6.32 -14.59 -0.97
C LEU A 76 4.86 -15.02 -0.79
N GLN A 77 4.09 -14.95 -1.86
CA GLN A 77 2.68 -15.32 -1.91
C GLN A 77 2.49 -16.47 -2.92
N GLU A 78 1.58 -17.39 -2.61
CA GLU A 78 1.22 -18.54 -3.45
C GLU A 78 -0.28 -18.52 -3.77
N ILE A 79 -0.63 -18.71 -5.03
CA ILE A 79 -2.02 -18.80 -5.50
C ILE A 79 -2.23 -20.17 -6.15
N PRO A 80 -3.09 -21.05 -5.59
CA PRO A 80 -3.41 -22.34 -6.19
C PRO A 80 -4.35 -22.13 -7.38
N LEU A 81 -3.79 -21.81 -8.54
CA LEU A 81 -4.55 -21.54 -9.76
C LEU A 81 -5.24 -22.81 -10.29
N GLY A 82 -4.61 -23.98 -10.10
CA GLY A 82 -5.12 -25.27 -10.54
C GLY A 82 -6.50 -25.61 -9.98
N ASP A 83 -6.67 -25.49 -8.66
CA ASP A 83 -7.96 -25.70 -7.98
C ASP A 83 -9.07 -24.80 -8.56
N ARG A 84 -8.73 -23.51 -8.80
CA ARG A 84 -9.67 -22.53 -9.35
C ARG A 84 -10.05 -22.83 -10.80
N LEU A 85 -9.08 -23.23 -11.63
CA LEU A 85 -9.33 -23.64 -13.02
C LEU A 85 -10.19 -24.90 -13.08
N GLN A 86 -9.91 -25.90 -12.25
CA GLN A 86 -10.66 -27.14 -12.22
C GLN A 86 -12.14 -26.91 -11.89
N GLU A 87 -12.41 -26.14 -10.83
CA GLU A 87 -13.78 -25.85 -10.41
C GLU A 87 -14.56 -25.08 -11.50
N ALA A 88 -13.91 -24.08 -12.11
CA ALA A 88 -14.54 -23.28 -13.16
C ALA A 88 -14.85 -24.08 -14.42
N VAL A 89 -13.92 -24.94 -14.86
CA VAL A 89 -14.14 -25.80 -16.03
C VAL A 89 -15.27 -26.80 -15.73
N ARG A 90 -15.30 -27.40 -14.54
CA ARG A 90 -16.37 -28.31 -14.12
C ARG A 90 -17.74 -27.64 -14.17
N GLU A 91 -17.86 -26.45 -13.59
CA GLU A 91 -19.11 -25.67 -13.64
C GLU A 91 -19.49 -25.27 -15.08
N GLY A 92 -18.52 -24.93 -15.92
CA GLY A 92 -18.73 -24.64 -17.34
C GLY A 92 -19.29 -25.83 -18.12
N ILE A 93 -18.73 -27.03 -17.91
CA ILE A 93 -19.23 -28.26 -18.54
C ILE A 93 -20.62 -28.63 -17.99
N ARG A 94 -20.88 -28.47 -16.69
CA ARG A 94 -22.20 -28.70 -16.08
C ARG A 94 -23.29 -27.78 -16.61
N ARG A 95 -22.92 -26.56 -17.03
CA ARG A 95 -23.84 -25.63 -17.72
C ARG A 95 -23.98 -25.94 -19.22
N THR A 96 -23.03 -26.65 -19.80
CA THR A 96 -23.02 -27.00 -21.23
C THR A 96 -23.81 -28.28 -21.52
N PHE A 97 -23.79 -29.25 -20.61
CA PHE A 97 -24.41 -30.58 -20.78
C PHE A 97 -25.41 -30.87 -19.66
N THR A 98 -26.50 -31.58 -19.98
CA THR A 98 -27.50 -31.97 -18.97
C THR A 98 -26.98 -33.00 -17.97
N THR A 99 -25.99 -33.80 -18.37
CA THR A 99 -25.40 -34.85 -17.52
C THR A 99 -23.87 -34.75 -17.56
N THR A 100 -23.22 -34.69 -16.39
CA THR A 100 -21.75 -34.63 -16.29
C THR A 100 -21.23 -35.72 -15.36
N VAL A 101 -20.16 -36.41 -15.77
CA VAL A 101 -19.49 -37.44 -14.99
C VAL A 101 -18.13 -36.91 -14.52
N ASP A 102 -17.92 -36.85 -13.20
CA ASP A 102 -16.70 -36.38 -12.56
C ASP A 102 -15.71 -37.52 -12.29
N ASP A 103 -14.43 -37.20 -12.18
CA ASP A 103 -13.39 -38.13 -11.70
C ASP A 103 -13.69 -38.55 -10.24
N GLY A 104 -13.84 -39.86 -10.00
CA GLY A 104 -13.93 -40.45 -8.65
C GLY A 104 -15.29 -40.99 -8.23
N THR A 105 -16.33 -40.86 -9.07
CA THR A 105 -17.61 -41.56 -8.88
C THR A 105 -17.63 -42.87 -9.66
N ASP A 106 -17.89 -44.00 -8.99
CA ASP A 106 -18.08 -45.35 -9.56
C ASP A 106 -19.37 -45.47 -10.40
N ASP A 107 -19.65 -44.46 -11.24
CA ASP A 107 -20.84 -44.44 -12.08
C ASP A 107 -20.54 -45.14 -13.40
N THR A 108 -21.17 -46.29 -13.60
CA THR A 108 -20.95 -47.21 -14.74
C THR A 108 -21.51 -46.71 -16.08
N THR A 109 -21.99 -45.48 -16.16
CA THR A 109 -22.55 -44.89 -17.38
C THR A 109 -21.46 -44.42 -18.34
N THR A 110 -21.42 -44.98 -19.56
CA THR A 110 -20.52 -44.51 -20.62
C THR A 110 -20.98 -43.15 -21.14
N PRO A 111 -20.19 -42.07 -21.02
CA PRO A 111 -20.57 -40.73 -21.48
C PRO A 111 -20.61 -40.64 -23.02
N ASP A 112 -21.40 -39.71 -23.55
CA ASP A 112 -21.49 -39.44 -24.99
C ASP A 112 -20.24 -38.73 -25.51
N TYR A 113 -19.63 -37.89 -24.67
CA TYR A 113 -18.41 -37.14 -24.96
C TYR A 113 -17.37 -37.27 -23.84
N SER A 114 -16.09 -37.28 -24.20
CA SER A 114 -14.98 -37.10 -23.26
C SER A 114 -14.21 -35.83 -23.57
N ILE A 115 -13.97 -35.02 -22.54
CA ILE A 115 -13.29 -33.72 -22.63
C ILE A 115 -12.02 -33.82 -21.81
N HIS A 116 -10.88 -33.85 -22.49
CA HIS A 116 -9.57 -33.91 -21.86
C HIS A 116 -8.85 -32.55 -22.00
N VAL A 117 -8.37 -31.98 -20.90
CA VAL A 117 -7.70 -30.67 -20.90
C VAL A 117 -6.29 -30.79 -20.33
N ASP A 118 -5.30 -30.43 -21.16
CA ASP A 118 -3.87 -30.47 -20.83
C ASP A 118 -3.26 -29.07 -20.80
N LEU A 119 -2.50 -28.73 -19.75
CA LEU A 119 -1.68 -27.52 -19.76
C LEU A 119 -0.49 -27.69 -20.73
N VAL A 120 -0.27 -26.70 -21.59
CA VAL A 120 0.92 -26.60 -22.45
C VAL A 120 1.99 -25.79 -21.75
N ASP A 121 1.66 -24.56 -21.38
CA ASP A 121 2.54 -23.65 -20.65
C ASP A 121 1.74 -22.62 -19.86
N SER A 122 2.38 -22.05 -18.85
CA SER A 122 1.83 -20.95 -18.07
C SER A 122 2.93 -20.01 -17.61
N SER A 123 2.67 -18.71 -17.62
CA SER A 123 3.55 -17.72 -17.02
C SER A 123 2.74 -16.69 -16.23
N PHE A 124 3.35 -16.18 -15.16
CA PHE A 124 2.84 -15.05 -14.43
C PHE A 124 4.02 -14.15 -14.07
N ASP A 125 3.94 -12.89 -14.48
CA ASP A 125 4.90 -11.86 -14.13
C ASP A 125 4.16 -10.70 -13.46
N LEU A 126 4.73 -10.21 -12.36
CA LEU A 126 4.28 -9.02 -11.66
C LEU A 126 5.46 -8.05 -11.57
N ASN A 127 5.46 -7.05 -12.46
CA ASN A 127 6.55 -6.10 -12.55
C ASN A 127 6.45 -5.05 -11.43
N LYS A 128 7.38 -5.11 -10.49
CA LYS A 128 7.48 -4.21 -9.33
C LYS A 128 8.32 -2.96 -9.57
N GLU A 129 8.99 -2.86 -10.72
CA GLU A 129 9.89 -1.75 -11.04
C GLU A 129 9.13 -0.53 -11.58
N ALA A 130 7.83 -0.66 -11.84
CA ALA A 130 6.96 0.46 -12.14
C ALA A 130 6.74 1.31 -10.88
N LEU A 131 7.09 2.59 -10.96
CA LEU A 131 7.04 3.64 -9.93
C LEU A 131 5.66 3.95 -9.29
N TYR A 132 4.69 3.03 -9.29
CA TYR A 132 3.27 3.34 -9.08
C TYR A 132 2.50 2.35 -8.18
N ASP A 133 1.33 2.78 -7.71
CA ASP A 133 0.27 2.07 -6.96
C ASP A 133 -0.35 0.86 -7.68
N ARG A 134 0.09 0.60 -8.93
CA ARG A 134 -0.32 -0.55 -9.73
C ARG A 134 0.87 -1.18 -10.42
N ALA A 135 1.13 -2.43 -10.09
CA ALA A 135 2.13 -3.25 -10.77
C ALA A 135 1.52 -3.82 -12.06
N PRO A 136 2.17 -3.67 -13.22
CA PRO A 136 1.82 -4.43 -14.41
C PRO A 136 1.91 -5.92 -14.10
N ALA A 137 0.79 -6.63 -14.24
CA ALA A 137 0.74 -8.07 -14.17
C ALA A 137 0.41 -8.64 -15.54
N ASN A 138 1.18 -9.64 -15.93
CA ASN A 138 0.98 -10.41 -17.13
C ASN A 138 0.73 -11.86 -16.72
N ILE A 139 -0.36 -12.45 -17.18
CA ILE A 139 -0.62 -13.88 -17.03
C ILE A 139 -0.85 -14.50 -18.39
N GLN A 140 -0.22 -15.65 -18.61
CA GLN A 140 -0.47 -16.51 -19.74
C GLN A 140 -0.80 -17.92 -19.23
N VAL A 141 -1.89 -18.48 -19.75
CA VAL A 141 -2.28 -19.87 -19.50
C VAL A 141 -2.67 -20.46 -20.84
N ASN A 142 -1.85 -21.37 -21.33
CA ASN A 142 -2.04 -22.04 -22.61
C ASN A 142 -2.31 -23.52 -22.36
N ALA A 143 -3.41 -24.02 -22.90
CA ALA A 143 -3.82 -25.42 -22.78
C ALA A 143 -4.34 -25.96 -24.11
N ILE A 144 -4.44 -27.28 -24.22
CA ILE A 144 -5.13 -27.97 -25.31
C ILE A 144 -6.35 -28.69 -24.74
N ALA A 145 -7.52 -28.41 -25.30
CA ALA A 145 -8.74 -29.16 -25.04
C ALA A 145 -9.00 -30.16 -26.17
N ARG A 146 -9.10 -31.44 -25.85
CA ARG A 146 -9.46 -32.52 -26.78
C ARG A 146 -10.84 -33.05 -26.42
N ILE A 147 -11.74 -33.07 -27.40
CA ILE A 147 -13.10 -33.56 -27.25
C ILE A 147 -13.28 -34.75 -28.16
N SER A 148 -13.63 -35.89 -27.59
CA SER A 148 -13.84 -37.15 -28.31
C SER A 148 -15.25 -37.69 -28.10
N ASP A 149 -15.72 -38.50 -29.04
CA ASP A 149 -17.00 -39.20 -28.94
C ASP A 149 -16.90 -40.45 -28.03
N ARG A 150 -18.05 -41.11 -27.82
CA ARG A 150 -18.15 -42.38 -27.08
C ARG A 150 -17.22 -43.50 -27.56
N LYS A 151 -16.78 -43.49 -28.82
CA LYS A 151 -15.85 -44.48 -29.39
C LYS A 151 -14.38 -44.10 -29.21
N GLY A 152 -14.11 -42.92 -28.63
CA GLY A 152 -12.77 -42.35 -28.48
C GLY A 152 -12.26 -41.63 -29.74
N THR A 153 -13.13 -41.39 -30.74
CA THR A 153 -12.76 -40.64 -31.94
C THR A 153 -12.65 -39.16 -31.60
N LEU A 154 -11.51 -38.54 -31.90
CA LEU A 154 -11.31 -37.11 -31.68
C LEU A 154 -12.22 -36.31 -32.60
N LEU A 155 -13.18 -35.59 -32.01
CA LEU A 155 -14.10 -34.71 -32.73
C LEU A 155 -13.50 -33.30 -32.90
N ARG A 156 -12.79 -32.82 -31.88
CA ARG A 156 -12.19 -31.49 -31.90
C ARG A 156 -10.97 -31.44 -31.00
N GLN A 157 -9.92 -30.76 -31.48
CA GLN A 157 -8.79 -30.32 -30.68
C GLN A 157 -8.72 -28.79 -30.80
N ALA A 158 -8.69 -28.10 -29.66
CA ALA A 158 -8.67 -26.65 -29.61
C ALA A 158 -7.55 -26.12 -28.71
N ASP A 159 -6.84 -25.11 -29.20
CA ASP A 159 -5.90 -24.34 -28.40
C ASP A 159 -6.67 -23.35 -27.52
N ILE A 160 -6.51 -23.46 -26.20
CA ILE A 160 -7.05 -22.53 -25.22
C ILE A 160 -5.93 -21.59 -24.80
N LYS A 161 -5.86 -20.41 -25.45
CA LYS A 161 -4.82 -19.40 -25.21
C LYS A 161 -5.38 -18.22 -24.44
N ILE A 162 -5.03 -18.11 -23.16
CA ILE A 162 -5.39 -16.96 -22.33
C ILE A 162 -4.14 -16.12 -22.12
N ALA A 163 -4.20 -14.86 -22.54
CA ALA A 163 -3.17 -13.86 -22.24
C ALA A 163 -3.90 -12.62 -21.73
N ARG A 164 -3.57 -12.20 -20.50
CA ARG A 164 -4.19 -11.04 -19.87
C ARG A 164 -3.11 -10.17 -19.26
N GLN A 165 -3.19 -8.88 -19.57
CA GLN A 165 -2.30 -7.85 -19.06
C GLN A 165 -3.16 -6.80 -18.38
N GLU A 166 -2.98 -6.63 -17.08
CA GLU A 166 -3.68 -5.61 -16.30
C GLU A 166 -2.73 -4.97 -15.30
N ARG A 167 -3.08 -3.78 -14.83
CA ARG A 167 -2.34 -3.10 -13.77
C ARG A 167 -3.01 -3.37 -12.43
N LEU A 168 -2.44 -4.27 -11.64
CA LEU A 168 -3.05 -4.72 -10.40
C LEU A 168 -2.87 -3.68 -9.31
N ARG A 169 -3.99 -3.26 -8.72
CA ARG A 169 -4.03 -2.30 -7.62
C ARG A 169 -3.65 -2.97 -6.32
N LEU A 170 -3.02 -2.24 -5.41
CA LEU A 170 -2.89 -2.66 -4.01
C LEU A 170 -4.25 -2.56 -3.31
N GLU A 171 -4.56 -3.53 -2.44
CA GLU A 171 -5.81 -3.57 -1.67
C GLU A 171 -5.82 -2.43 -0.64
N GLN A 172 -6.74 -1.48 -0.80
CA GLN A 172 -6.78 -0.22 -0.04
C GLN A 172 -7.40 -0.35 1.36
N LEU A 173 -7.88 -1.53 1.76
CA LEU A 173 -8.48 -1.78 3.07
C LEU A 173 -8.00 -3.13 3.63
N SER A 174 -7.25 -3.08 4.73
CA SER A 174 -6.78 -4.23 5.53
C SER A 174 -5.91 -5.27 4.81
N LYS A 175 -4.72 -4.86 4.32
CA LYS A 175 -3.45 -5.60 4.20
C LYS A 175 -2.54 -4.85 3.23
N ASN A 176 -1.81 -3.86 3.74
CA ASN A 176 -1.09 -2.81 2.99
C ASN A 176 0.12 -3.30 2.14
N CYS A 177 0.15 -4.60 1.81
CA CYS A 177 1.17 -5.25 1.00
C CYS A 177 0.58 -6.06 -0.17
N ASN A 178 -0.70 -6.44 -0.09
CA ASN A 178 -1.34 -7.36 -1.04
C ASN A 178 -1.89 -6.64 -2.26
N TYR A 179 -1.57 -7.16 -3.45
CA TYR A 179 -2.24 -6.77 -4.67
C TYR A 179 -3.64 -7.40 -4.71
N LEU A 180 -4.64 -6.66 -5.19
CA LEU A 180 -5.97 -7.14 -5.58
C LEU A 180 -5.85 -8.05 -6.81
N ILE A 181 -5.21 -9.19 -6.65
CA ILE A 181 -4.98 -10.19 -7.70
C ILE A 181 -6.24 -11.06 -7.91
N ASP A 182 -7.08 -11.23 -6.89
CA ASP A 182 -8.23 -12.13 -6.97
C ASP A 182 -9.19 -11.82 -8.14
N PRO A 183 -9.59 -10.57 -8.42
CA PRO A 183 -10.39 -10.26 -9.60
C PRO A 183 -9.69 -10.63 -10.91
N PHE A 184 -8.41 -10.34 -11.03
CA PHE A 184 -7.60 -10.64 -12.21
C PHE A 184 -7.47 -12.15 -12.46
N ILE A 185 -7.25 -12.93 -11.41
CA ILE A 185 -7.22 -14.40 -11.47
C ILE A 185 -8.60 -14.95 -11.80
N ARG A 186 -9.65 -14.46 -11.13
CA ARG A 186 -11.03 -14.91 -11.37
C ARG A 186 -11.43 -14.70 -12.82
N ASP A 187 -11.15 -13.52 -13.39
CA ASP A 187 -11.52 -13.20 -14.77
C ASP A 187 -10.68 -14.02 -15.79
N THR A 188 -9.44 -14.38 -15.44
CA THR A 188 -8.61 -15.33 -16.21
C THR A 188 -9.21 -16.74 -16.20
N VAL A 189 -9.65 -17.20 -15.02
CA VAL A 189 -10.27 -18.52 -14.82
C VAL A 189 -11.62 -18.62 -15.56
N ILE A 190 -12.44 -17.56 -15.51
CA ILE A 190 -13.72 -17.50 -16.23
C ILE A 190 -13.51 -17.57 -17.75
N ASP A 191 -12.55 -16.82 -18.31
CA ASP A 191 -12.26 -16.86 -19.75
C ASP A 191 -11.77 -18.26 -20.18
N PHE A 192 -10.86 -18.86 -19.40
CA PHE A 192 -10.40 -20.22 -19.64
C PHE A 192 -11.54 -21.24 -19.68
N ALA A 193 -12.37 -21.29 -18.64
CA ALA A 193 -13.50 -22.21 -18.53
C ALA A 193 -14.55 -21.98 -19.62
N THR A 194 -14.82 -20.72 -19.96
CA THR A 194 -15.74 -20.34 -21.03
C THR A 194 -15.26 -20.88 -22.38
N ARG A 195 -13.98 -20.70 -22.71
CA ARG A 195 -13.43 -21.20 -23.98
C ARG A 195 -13.42 -22.72 -24.07
N VAL A 196 -13.12 -23.42 -22.98
CA VAL A 196 -13.22 -24.89 -22.93
C VAL A 196 -14.67 -25.32 -23.19
N SER A 197 -15.62 -24.70 -22.49
CA SER A 197 -17.05 -25.01 -22.58
C SER A 197 -17.62 -24.75 -23.97
N LEU A 198 -17.27 -23.61 -24.60
CA LEU A 198 -17.70 -23.28 -25.96
C LEU A 198 -17.14 -24.26 -26.99
N ASN A 199 -15.88 -24.68 -26.85
CA ASN A 199 -15.30 -25.68 -27.76
C ASN A 199 -15.93 -27.06 -27.58
N ALA A 200 -16.26 -27.45 -26.35
CA ALA A 200 -17.00 -28.68 -26.07
C ALA A 200 -18.42 -28.64 -26.64
N ARG A 201 -19.13 -27.53 -26.45
CA ARG A 201 -20.45 -27.28 -27.05
C ARG A 201 -20.40 -27.36 -28.57
N GLN A 202 -19.41 -26.73 -29.20
CA GLN A 202 -19.27 -26.73 -30.66
C GLN A 202 -18.98 -28.12 -31.22
N ALA A 203 -18.16 -28.92 -30.53
CA ALA A 203 -17.90 -30.31 -30.91
C ALA A 203 -19.15 -31.20 -30.79
N ALA A 204 -20.03 -30.90 -29.82
CA ALA A 204 -21.27 -31.63 -29.60
C ALA A 204 -22.47 -31.12 -30.44
N GLY A 205 -22.49 -29.83 -30.79
CA GLY A 205 -23.64 -29.14 -31.40
C GLY A 205 -23.52 -28.83 -32.89
N GLY A 206 -22.36 -29.04 -33.52
CA GLY A 206 -22.20 -28.98 -34.98
C GLY A 206 -22.68 -27.71 -35.67
N GLN A 207 -22.01 -26.56 -35.49
CA GLN A 207 -22.09 -25.42 -36.43
C GLN A 207 -20.92 -24.42 -36.27
N GLU A 208 -20.40 -23.93 -37.39
CA GLU A 208 -19.43 -22.82 -37.49
C GLU A 208 -20.10 -21.45 -37.20
N PRO A 209 -19.37 -20.43 -36.73
CA PRO A 209 -19.94 -19.13 -36.43
C PRO A 209 -20.14 -18.28 -37.70
N ALA A 210 -21.35 -17.77 -37.89
CA ALA A 210 -21.67 -16.70 -38.83
C ALA A 210 -21.20 -15.33 -38.29
N ALA A 211 -20.79 -14.48 -39.22
CA ALA A 211 -20.21 -13.15 -39.00
C ALA A 211 -21.25 -12.02 -38.83
N LEU A 212 -20.76 -10.93 -38.21
CA LEU A 212 -21.18 -9.51 -38.25
C LEU A 212 -22.52 -9.10 -37.61
N ILE A 213 -22.46 -8.04 -36.79
CA ILE A 213 -23.12 -6.73 -37.01
C ILE A 213 -22.54 -5.69 -36.03
N GLU A 214 -22.12 -4.54 -36.55
CA GLU A 214 -21.73 -3.33 -35.82
C GLU A 214 -22.96 -2.58 -35.26
N PRO A 215 -22.85 -1.84 -34.12
CA PRO A 215 -23.94 -0.99 -33.65
C PRO A 215 -23.90 0.42 -34.27
N SER A 216 -25.02 0.79 -34.89
CA SER A 216 -25.35 2.14 -35.37
C SER A 216 -25.57 3.13 -34.21
N GLN A 217 -25.03 4.35 -34.37
CA GLN A 217 -25.17 5.49 -33.46
C GLN A 217 -26.54 6.16 -33.59
N ALA A 218 -27.14 6.53 -32.45
CA ALA A 218 -28.31 7.42 -32.37
C ALA A 218 -27.90 8.86 -32.01
N PRO A 219 -28.72 9.89 -32.33
CA PRO A 219 -28.32 11.29 -32.31
C PRO A 219 -28.36 11.93 -30.91
N ILE A 220 -27.49 12.93 -30.71
CA ILE A 220 -27.38 13.74 -29.49
C ILE A 220 -28.38 14.91 -29.59
N GLU A 221 -29.28 15.02 -28.62
CA GLU A 221 -30.15 16.18 -28.42
C GLU A 221 -29.57 17.11 -27.34
N ASN A 222 -29.44 18.39 -27.67
CA ASN A 222 -28.96 19.45 -26.80
C ASN A 222 -30.03 19.83 -25.76
N LEU A 223 -29.68 19.82 -24.47
CA LEU A 223 -30.49 20.44 -23.41
C LEU A 223 -29.65 21.41 -22.56
N ARG A 224 -30.20 22.63 -22.45
CA ARG A 224 -29.71 23.78 -21.67
C ARG A 224 -29.63 23.47 -20.17
N ALA A 225 -28.65 24.10 -19.50
CA ALA A 225 -28.46 24.07 -18.05
C ALA A 225 -29.58 24.82 -17.29
N PRO A 226 -30.14 24.22 -16.22
CA PRO A 226 -30.82 24.95 -15.16
C PRO A 226 -29.89 25.21 -13.96
N SER A 227 -30.16 26.31 -13.27
CA SER A 227 -29.57 26.75 -12.00
C SER A 227 -29.47 25.63 -10.95
N ALA A 228 -28.27 25.40 -10.42
CA ALA A 228 -27.96 24.29 -9.51
C ALA A 228 -28.59 24.48 -8.12
N SER A 229 -29.42 23.51 -7.71
CA SER A 229 -29.76 23.26 -6.31
C SER A 229 -28.64 22.44 -5.66
N ILE A 230 -28.27 22.73 -4.42
CA ILE A 230 -27.25 21.94 -3.70
C ILE A 230 -27.83 20.56 -3.36
N SER A 231 -27.16 19.47 -3.73
CA SER A 231 -27.55 18.10 -3.34
C SER A 231 -27.10 17.81 -1.90
N PRO A 232 -28.01 17.42 -1.00
CA PRO A 232 -27.63 16.95 0.34
C PRO A 232 -27.13 15.49 0.34
N ASN A 233 -27.25 14.76 -0.77
CA ASN A 233 -27.04 13.32 -0.84
C ASN A 233 -25.71 12.92 -1.49
N LEU A 234 -24.98 13.89 -2.05
CA LEU A 234 -23.69 13.68 -2.69
C LEU A 234 -22.62 14.49 -1.98
N GLN A 235 -21.55 13.80 -1.61
CA GLN A 235 -20.30 14.43 -1.23
C GLN A 235 -19.19 13.89 -2.10
N PHE A 236 -18.18 14.71 -2.37
CA PHE A 236 -17.00 14.25 -3.08
C PHE A 236 -15.74 14.95 -2.59
N LYS A 237 -14.60 14.34 -2.90
CA LYS A 237 -13.27 14.91 -2.75
C LYS A 237 -12.55 14.81 -4.08
N ALA A 238 -12.08 15.93 -4.60
CA ALA A 238 -11.17 15.98 -5.73
C ALA A 238 -9.71 16.09 -5.26
N THR A 239 -8.79 15.42 -5.95
CA THR A 239 -7.36 15.44 -5.66
C THR A 239 -6.60 15.60 -6.97
N LEU A 240 -5.76 16.64 -7.07
CA LEU A 240 -4.82 16.82 -8.16
C LEU A 240 -3.55 16.04 -7.85
N LEU A 241 -3.13 15.20 -8.79
CA LEU A 241 -2.00 14.29 -8.68
C LEU A 241 -1.12 14.49 -9.91
N ASP A 242 0.18 14.63 -9.73
CA ASP A 242 1.17 14.70 -10.81
C ASP A 242 1.81 13.31 -11.06
N GLU A 243 2.67 13.23 -12.07
CA GLU A 243 3.26 11.96 -12.51
C GLU A 243 4.34 11.48 -11.54
N ASN A 244 5.16 12.42 -11.08
CA ASN A 244 6.35 12.16 -10.28
C ASN A 244 6.13 12.36 -8.76
N SER A 245 4.93 12.80 -8.33
CA SER A 245 4.54 12.96 -6.91
C SER A 245 5.40 13.98 -6.15
N ASN A 246 6.02 14.93 -6.85
CA ASN A 246 6.85 15.97 -6.24
C ASN A 246 6.09 17.29 -5.96
N LEU A 247 4.83 17.41 -6.39
CA LEU A 247 3.96 18.58 -6.27
C LEU A 247 4.44 19.82 -7.05
N ILE A 248 5.36 19.63 -7.98
CA ILE A 248 5.90 20.64 -8.87
C ILE A 248 5.39 20.32 -10.28
N PHE A 249 4.38 21.07 -10.71
CA PHE A 249 3.75 20.89 -12.00
C PHE A 249 4.61 21.48 -13.12
N GLU A 250 5.21 20.63 -13.94
CA GLU A 250 6.03 21.06 -15.07
C GLU A 250 5.28 20.98 -16.41
N GLY A 251 5.61 21.88 -17.34
CA GLY A 251 5.07 21.79 -18.68
C GLY A 251 5.47 20.47 -19.37
N GLY A 252 4.51 19.72 -19.88
CA GLY A 252 4.73 18.40 -20.48
C GLY A 252 4.57 17.22 -19.52
N GLU A 253 4.34 17.46 -18.23
CA GLU A 253 4.09 16.41 -17.24
C GLU A 253 2.66 15.85 -17.34
N HIS A 254 2.49 14.55 -17.05
CA HIS A 254 1.17 13.95 -16.92
C HIS A 254 0.54 14.26 -15.56
N ILE A 255 -0.69 14.79 -15.56
CA ILE A 255 -1.47 15.03 -14.35
C ILE A 255 -2.76 14.24 -14.34
N ARG A 256 -3.28 13.99 -13.14
CA ARG A 256 -4.56 13.35 -12.90
C ARG A 256 -5.38 14.13 -11.88
N VAL A 257 -6.67 14.30 -12.17
CA VAL A 257 -7.66 14.77 -11.20
C VAL A 257 -8.50 13.57 -10.81
N ARG A 258 -8.26 13.06 -9.60
CA ARG A 258 -9.06 11.99 -9.01
C ARG A 258 -10.26 12.60 -8.29
N VAL A 259 -11.45 12.07 -8.51
CA VAL A 259 -12.68 12.49 -7.85
C VAL A 259 -13.26 11.28 -7.13
N ASP A 260 -13.21 11.29 -5.80
CA ASP A 260 -13.83 10.28 -4.94
C ASP A 260 -15.21 10.78 -4.52
N ILE A 261 -16.27 10.07 -4.92
CA ILE A 261 -17.67 10.44 -4.70
C ILE A 261 -18.32 9.41 -3.77
N VAL A 262 -19.05 9.88 -2.76
CA VAL A 262 -19.85 9.06 -1.85
C VAL A 262 -21.32 9.47 -1.91
N ASN A 263 -22.20 8.48 -1.95
CA ASN A 263 -23.63 8.68 -1.75
C ASN A 263 -23.94 8.65 -0.25
N THR A 264 -24.21 9.81 0.34
CA THR A 264 -24.62 9.96 1.75
C THR A 264 -26.13 9.91 1.96
N GLY A 265 -26.90 9.87 0.86
CA GLY A 265 -28.35 9.74 0.90
C GLY A 265 -28.82 8.32 1.20
N THR A 266 -30.14 8.15 1.26
CA THR A 266 -30.81 6.87 1.53
C THR A 266 -31.30 6.15 0.28
N SER A 267 -31.19 6.78 -0.90
CA SER A 267 -31.66 6.24 -2.18
C SER A 267 -30.50 5.97 -3.14
N LEU A 268 -30.72 5.05 -4.09
CA LEU A 268 -29.79 4.82 -5.20
C LEU A 268 -29.65 6.09 -6.05
N ILE A 269 -28.41 6.45 -6.40
CA ILE A 269 -28.12 7.48 -7.40
C ILE A 269 -27.75 6.76 -8.70
N ASP A 270 -28.59 6.87 -9.72
CA ASP A 270 -28.47 6.13 -10.99
C ASP A 270 -27.80 6.94 -12.10
N GLN A 271 -27.92 8.26 -12.06
CA GLN A 271 -27.42 9.19 -13.08
C GLN A 271 -26.74 10.39 -12.42
N ALA A 272 -25.41 10.35 -12.32
CA ALA A 272 -24.60 11.48 -11.93
C ALA A 272 -23.38 11.63 -12.83
N SER A 273 -22.78 12.82 -12.85
CA SER A 273 -21.56 13.10 -13.60
C SER A 273 -20.61 13.99 -12.81
N ALA A 274 -19.32 13.76 -12.99
CA ALA A 274 -18.27 14.67 -12.56
C ALA A 274 -17.81 15.49 -13.77
N SER A 275 -17.54 16.77 -13.58
CA SER A 275 -17.05 17.66 -14.64
C SER A 275 -15.94 18.59 -14.15
N LEU A 276 -15.05 18.94 -15.08
CA LEU A 276 -13.94 19.86 -14.90
C LEU A 276 -14.19 21.17 -15.65
N SER A 277 -13.93 22.28 -15.00
CA SER A 277 -13.98 23.63 -15.55
C SER A 277 -12.80 24.46 -14.99
N GLY A 278 -12.59 25.69 -15.45
CA GLY A 278 -11.50 26.54 -14.96
C GLY A 278 -10.64 27.11 -16.09
N THR A 279 -9.31 27.16 -15.90
CA THR A 279 -8.38 27.77 -16.85
C THR A 279 -8.40 27.04 -18.20
N PRO A 280 -8.82 27.68 -19.31
CA PRO A 280 -9.07 26.99 -20.59
C PRO A 280 -7.86 26.22 -21.12
N THR A 281 -6.66 26.79 -21.01
CA THR A 281 -5.42 26.18 -21.50
C THR A 281 -5.07 24.85 -20.84
N ILE A 282 -5.65 24.56 -19.67
CA ILE A 282 -5.50 23.30 -18.93
C ILE A 282 -6.66 22.37 -19.20
N ILE A 283 -7.90 22.88 -19.14
CA ILE A 283 -9.11 22.06 -19.34
C ILE A 283 -9.13 21.44 -20.74
N GLU A 284 -8.67 22.16 -21.76
CA GLU A 284 -8.53 21.66 -23.14
C GLU A 284 -7.53 20.51 -23.29
N ARG A 285 -6.68 20.24 -22.27
CA ARG A 285 -5.74 19.12 -22.28
C ARG A 285 -6.34 17.80 -21.81
N PHE A 286 -7.51 17.84 -21.17
CA PHE A 286 -8.22 16.62 -20.78
C PHE A 286 -9.01 16.07 -21.97
N PRO A 287 -8.85 14.78 -22.32
CA PRO A 287 -9.60 14.16 -23.43
C PRO A 287 -11.12 14.22 -23.25
N ALA A 288 -11.57 14.23 -22.00
CA ALA A 288 -12.95 14.49 -21.62
C ALA A 288 -12.94 15.38 -20.38
N SER A 289 -13.74 16.43 -20.39
CA SER A 289 -13.96 17.30 -19.22
C SER A 289 -15.18 16.88 -18.41
N THR A 290 -15.91 15.84 -18.83
CA THR A 290 -17.06 15.29 -18.10
C THR A 290 -17.04 13.77 -18.16
N LEU A 291 -17.21 13.12 -17.01
CA LEU A 291 -17.26 11.67 -16.88
C LEU A 291 -18.55 11.25 -16.18
N LYS A 292 -19.21 10.20 -16.69
CA LYS A 292 -20.39 9.61 -16.06
C LYS A 292 -19.98 8.81 -14.82
N ILE A 293 -20.72 8.99 -13.73
CA ILE A 293 -20.55 8.23 -12.49
C ILE A 293 -21.41 6.96 -12.59
N PRO A 294 -20.86 5.75 -12.39
CA PRO A 294 -21.64 4.53 -12.31
C PRO A 294 -22.68 4.58 -11.18
N PRO A 295 -23.76 3.76 -11.22
CA PRO A 295 -24.76 3.74 -10.17
C PRO A 295 -24.15 3.56 -8.77
N LEU A 296 -24.59 4.40 -7.84
CA LEU A 296 -24.06 4.56 -6.48
C LEU A 296 -25.13 4.21 -5.45
N GLN A 297 -24.96 3.08 -4.76
CA GLN A 297 -25.84 2.70 -3.64
C GLN A 297 -25.62 3.60 -2.40
N PRO A 298 -26.59 3.71 -1.48
CA PRO A 298 -26.42 4.39 -0.21
C PRO A 298 -25.15 3.92 0.54
N GLY A 299 -24.30 4.87 0.96
CA GLY A 299 -23.02 4.61 1.62
C GLY A 299 -21.90 4.12 0.70
N GLN A 300 -22.16 3.87 -0.59
CA GLN A 300 -21.14 3.43 -1.54
C GLN A 300 -20.26 4.61 -1.97
N THR A 301 -18.96 4.34 -2.12
CA THR A 301 -17.98 5.27 -2.69
C THR A 301 -17.51 4.78 -4.06
N LYS A 302 -17.33 5.69 -5.02
CA LYS A 302 -16.71 5.44 -6.34
C LYS A 302 -15.67 6.50 -6.64
N SER A 303 -14.66 6.13 -7.43
CA SER A 303 -13.59 7.05 -7.84
C SER A 303 -13.57 7.18 -9.35
N LEU A 304 -13.43 8.41 -9.85
CA LEU A 304 -13.20 8.73 -11.26
C LEU A 304 -11.83 9.42 -11.41
N GLU A 305 -11.21 9.26 -12.58
CA GLU A 305 -9.93 9.92 -12.88
C GLU A 305 -10.02 10.63 -14.23
N PHE A 306 -9.72 11.92 -14.22
CA PHE A 306 -9.41 12.70 -15.41
C PHE A 306 -7.90 12.72 -15.60
N ILE A 307 -7.41 12.52 -16.81
CA ILE A 307 -5.98 12.47 -17.11
C ILE A 307 -5.66 13.49 -18.20
N ALA A 308 -4.58 14.25 -18.04
CA ALA A 308 -4.11 15.21 -19.04
C ALA A 308 -2.58 15.30 -19.04
N THR A 309 -2.03 15.93 -20.08
CA THR A 309 -0.63 16.37 -20.11
C THR A 309 -0.60 17.90 -20.02
N LEU A 310 0.16 18.44 -19.08
CA LEU A 310 0.28 19.88 -18.89
C LEU A 310 0.87 20.57 -20.13
N PRO A 311 0.39 21.78 -20.48
CA PRO A 311 0.94 22.51 -21.61
C PRO A 311 2.38 22.92 -21.32
N THR A 312 3.24 22.85 -22.33
CA THR A 312 4.60 23.39 -22.22
C THR A 312 4.54 24.92 -22.08
N THR A 313 5.26 25.46 -21.09
CA THR A 313 5.30 26.91 -20.82
C THR A 313 6.74 27.42 -20.74
N LYS A 314 6.94 28.67 -21.15
CA LYS A 314 8.24 29.38 -21.02
C LYS A 314 8.38 30.13 -19.70
N GLN A 315 7.28 30.40 -19.01
CA GLN A 315 7.24 31.11 -17.73
C GLN A 315 6.26 30.43 -16.78
N ALA A 316 6.54 30.55 -15.47
CA ALA A 316 5.61 30.06 -14.46
C ALA A 316 4.28 30.82 -14.54
N HIS A 317 3.16 30.10 -14.54
CA HIS A 317 1.83 30.71 -14.50
C HIS A 317 0.89 29.91 -13.62
N GLN A 318 -0.06 30.59 -12.98
CA GLN A 318 -1.08 29.96 -12.17
C GLN A 318 -2.23 29.45 -13.04
N ALA A 319 -2.79 28.31 -12.67
CA ALA A 319 -3.97 27.73 -13.27
C ALA A 319 -4.93 27.22 -12.19
N LEU A 320 -6.19 27.08 -12.57
CA LEU A 320 -7.29 26.66 -11.71
C LEU A 320 -8.10 25.57 -12.43
N ILE A 321 -8.42 24.49 -11.72
CA ILE A 321 -9.33 23.42 -12.14
C ILE A 321 -10.46 23.36 -11.11
N GLN A 322 -11.67 23.73 -11.50
CA GLN A 322 -12.87 23.58 -10.68
C GLN A 322 -13.58 22.27 -11.03
N VAL A 323 -13.81 21.44 -10.01
CA VAL A 323 -14.48 20.15 -10.10
C VAL A 323 -15.90 20.27 -9.59
N THR A 324 -16.85 19.79 -10.37
CA THR A 324 -18.28 19.75 -10.03
C THR A 324 -18.80 18.34 -10.14
N VAL A 325 -19.66 17.93 -9.20
CA VAL A 325 -20.37 16.65 -9.25
C VAL A 325 -21.87 16.92 -9.16
N ALA A 326 -22.63 16.46 -10.15
CA ALA A 326 -24.06 16.74 -10.26
C ALA A 326 -24.87 15.51 -10.70
N GLU A 327 -26.07 15.40 -10.16
CA GLU A 327 -27.11 14.45 -10.57
C GLU A 327 -27.87 14.96 -11.81
N SER A 328 -28.46 14.05 -12.57
CA SER A 328 -29.27 14.38 -13.76
C SER A 328 -30.45 15.32 -13.46
N GLY A 329 -30.94 15.33 -12.21
CA GLY A 329 -32.00 16.22 -11.74
C GLY A 329 -31.56 17.66 -11.43
N GLY A 330 -30.28 18.01 -11.63
CA GLY A 330 -29.75 19.36 -11.39
C GLY A 330 -29.28 19.62 -9.95
N ALA A 331 -29.39 18.63 -9.06
CA ALA A 331 -28.82 18.68 -7.72
C ALA A 331 -27.31 18.43 -7.78
N ALA A 332 -26.49 19.33 -7.20
CA ALA A 332 -25.03 19.24 -7.27
C ALA A 332 -24.36 19.36 -5.90
N ALA A 333 -23.30 18.59 -5.69
CA ALA A 333 -22.45 18.74 -4.51
C ALA A 333 -21.66 20.07 -4.59
N PRO A 334 -21.22 20.64 -3.46
CA PRO A 334 -20.41 21.86 -3.45
C PRO A 334 -19.17 21.72 -4.35
N PRO A 335 -18.91 22.67 -5.28
CA PRO A 335 -17.77 22.57 -6.18
C PRO A 335 -16.43 22.69 -5.43
N GLN A 336 -15.41 21.96 -5.89
CA GLN A 336 -14.07 22.03 -5.33
C GLN A 336 -13.11 22.70 -6.33
N SER A 337 -12.32 23.67 -5.87
CA SER A 337 -11.36 24.40 -6.70
C SER A 337 -9.94 23.91 -6.45
N LEU A 338 -9.22 23.58 -7.52
CA LEU A 338 -7.85 23.11 -7.55
C LEU A 338 -6.93 24.11 -8.28
N SER A 339 -6.22 24.96 -7.55
CA SER A 339 -5.15 25.84 -8.04
C SER A 339 -3.79 25.14 -8.11
N LEU A 340 -3.07 25.35 -9.21
CA LEU A 340 -1.71 24.87 -9.42
C LEU A 340 -0.86 25.96 -10.06
N THR A 341 0.46 25.89 -9.90
CA THR A 341 1.40 26.76 -10.63
C THR A 341 2.24 25.88 -11.55
N ILE A 342 2.13 26.11 -12.86
CA ILE A 342 2.84 25.34 -13.88
C ILE A 342 4.13 26.05 -14.23
N GLN A 343 5.26 25.35 -14.08
CA GLN A 343 6.60 25.86 -14.31
C GLN A 343 7.17 25.34 -15.64
N PRO A 344 8.20 26.00 -16.22
CA PRO A 344 8.92 25.47 -17.37
C PRO A 344 9.51 24.07 -17.10
N ALA A 345 9.56 23.21 -18.11
CA ALA A 345 10.20 21.91 -17.97
C ALA A 345 11.71 22.07 -17.72
N GLY A 346 12.25 21.38 -16.71
CA GLY A 346 13.68 21.37 -16.41
C GLY A 346 14.16 22.57 -15.60
N THR A 347 13.25 23.37 -15.05
CA THR A 347 13.60 24.35 -14.01
C THR A 347 13.55 23.67 -12.64
N ASN A 348 14.74 23.35 -12.12
CA ASN A 348 15.06 22.75 -10.82
C ASN A 348 14.86 21.23 -10.70
N GLN A 349 16.00 20.53 -10.63
CA GLN A 349 16.12 19.20 -10.01
C GLN A 349 15.34 19.19 -8.71
N ASP A 350 14.36 18.30 -8.59
CA ASP A 350 13.81 17.70 -7.37
C ASP A 350 14.45 18.19 -6.04
N ASP A 351 14.17 19.44 -5.67
CA ASP A 351 14.84 20.14 -4.56
C ASP A 351 13.94 20.08 -3.33
N VAL A 352 14.25 19.15 -2.44
CA VAL A 352 13.56 19.00 -1.16
C VAL A 352 13.76 20.20 -0.22
N ASN A 353 14.61 21.18 -0.58
CA ASN A 353 14.72 22.44 0.16
C ASN A 353 13.61 23.44 -0.19
N GLN A 354 12.87 23.22 -1.29
CA GLN A 354 11.70 24.00 -1.65
C GLN A 354 10.46 23.43 -0.96
N ILE A 355 10.24 23.88 0.27
CA ILE A 355 9.16 23.38 1.12
C ILE A 355 7.81 23.89 0.58
N PRO A 356 6.86 23.00 0.25
CA PRO A 356 5.54 23.44 -0.19
C PRO A 356 4.82 24.22 0.92
N ALA A 357 3.91 25.11 0.54
CA ALA A 357 3.12 25.90 1.49
C ALA A 357 2.20 25.01 2.34
N LEU A 358 1.87 25.49 3.55
CA LEU A 358 0.97 24.82 4.49
C LEU A 358 -0.37 24.48 3.82
N ALA A 359 -0.78 23.21 3.91
CA ALA A 359 -2.09 22.78 3.43
C ALA A 359 -3.20 23.50 4.24
N PRO A 360 -4.09 24.28 3.60
CA PRO A 360 -5.10 25.05 4.32
C PRO A 360 -6.02 24.15 5.15
N GLY A 361 -6.20 24.49 6.43
CA GLY A 361 -7.07 23.74 7.35
C GLY A 361 -6.46 22.46 7.94
N PHE A 362 -5.23 22.08 7.54
CA PHE A 362 -4.52 20.97 8.16
C PHE A 362 -3.68 21.46 9.35
N HIS A 363 -4.27 21.41 10.54
CA HIS A 363 -3.63 21.82 11.79
C HIS A 363 -3.60 20.67 12.79
N ARG A 364 -2.45 20.49 13.44
CA ARG A 364 -2.22 19.41 14.41
C ARG A 364 -1.73 19.96 15.75
N PRO A 365 -2.59 20.65 16.52
CA PRO A 365 -2.21 21.28 17.78
C PRO A 365 -1.81 20.30 18.88
N GLN A 366 -2.12 19.00 18.72
CA GLN A 366 -1.78 17.93 19.65
C GLN A 366 -0.54 17.13 19.19
N THR A 367 0.15 17.59 18.15
CA THR A 367 1.41 17.01 17.68
C THR A 367 2.57 17.88 18.12
N TYR A 368 3.66 17.24 18.57
CA TYR A 368 4.88 17.89 19.03
C TYR A 368 6.07 17.29 18.30
N LEU A 369 7.04 18.12 17.93
CA LEU A 369 8.26 17.71 17.26
C LEU A 369 9.48 18.15 18.08
N VAL A 370 10.38 17.21 18.33
CA VAL A 370 11.76 17.49 18.75
C VAL A 370 12.67 17.10 17.59
N SER A 371 13.23 18.09 16.90
CA SER A 371 14.14 17.88 15.77
C SER A 371 15.57 18.19 16.19
N ILE A 372 16.46 17.20 16.06
CA ILE A 372 17.83 17.24 16.59
C ILE A 372 18.81 16.98 15.45
N GLY A 373 19.76 17.88 15.24
CA GLY A 373 20.80 17.74 14.22
C GLY A 373 22.21 17.97 14.79
N VAL A 374 23.05 16.92 14.83
CA VAL A 374 24.41 17.01 15.37
C VAL A 374 25.42 16.82 14.23
N GLY A 375 25.81 17.94 13.62
CA GLY A 375 26.76 17.97 12.51
C GLY A 375 28.22 18.11 12.95
N ALA A 376 28.44 18.85 14.04
CA ALA A 376 29.75 19.05 14.65
C ALA A 376 29.85 18.39 16.04
N TYR A 377 31.08 18.03 16.42
CA TYR A 377 31.38 17.43 17.72
C TYR A 377 32.62 18.10 18.32
N ARG A 378 32.66 18.27 19.65
CA ARG A 378 33.86 18.75 20.35
C ARG A 378 34.97 17.70 20.34
N ASP A 379 34.63 16.41 20.39
CA ASP A 379 35.60 15.33 20.28
C ASP A 379 35.96 15.09 18.80
N PRO A 380 37.21 15.37 18.37
CA PRO A 380 37.61 15.18 16.97
C PRO A 380 37.65 13.72 16.53
N LYS A 381 37.47 12.75 17.46
CA LYS A 381 37.35 11.32 17.13
C LYS A 381 35.96 10.95 16.60
N LEU A 382 34.94 11.76 16.87
CA LEU A 382 33.61 11.62 16.28
C LEU A 382 33.64 12.20 14.86
N THR A 383 32.92 11.55 13.95
CA THR A 383 32.96 11.98 12.54
C THR A 383 31.90 13.05 12.31
N PRO A 384 32.28 14.25 11.81
CA PRO A 384 31.31 15.28 11.45
C PRO A 384 30.27 14.75 10.46
N ARG A 385 29.04 15.25 10.60
CA ARG A 385 27.90 14.97 9.71
C ARG A 385 27.52 16.28 9.01
N ARG A 386 28.01 16.46 7.79
CA ARG A 386 27.96 17.74 7.04
C ARG A 386 26.55 18.30 6.93
N TYR A 387 25.54 17.45 6.83
CA TYR A 387 24.16 17.88 6.60
C TYR A 387 23.23 17.71 7.79
N ALA A 388 23.67 17.15 8.92
CA ALA A 388 22.76 16.82 10.03
C ALA A 388 22.02 18.03 10.64
N ALA A 389 22.67 19.19 10.74
CA ALA A 389 22.00 20.41 11.21
C ALA A 389 20.95 20.91 10.21
N MET A 390 21.29 20.95 8.92
CA MET A 390 20.38 21.32 7.83
C MET A 390 19.20 20.36 7.71
N ASP A 391 19.46 19.06 7.87
CA ASP A 391 18.46 18.00 7.88
C ASP A 391 17.43 18.25 8.98
N ALA A 392 17.86 18.54 10.20
CA ALA A 392 16.97 18.82 11.33
C ALA A 392 16.14 20.10 11.14
N GLU A 393 16.74 21.15 10.59
CA GLU A 393 16.06 22.40 10.22
C GLU A 393 14.98 22.15 9.16
N THR A 394 15.31 21.42 8.10
CA THR A 394 14.42 21.14 6.98
C THR A 394 13.26 20.24 7.42
N VAL A 395 13.53 19.19 8.20
CA VAL A 395 12.48 18.33 8.79
C VAL A 395 11.54 19.14 9.69
N ALA A 396 12.07 20.05 10.51
CA ALA A 396 11.24 20.93 11.34
C ALA A 396 10.30 21.80 10.50
N ALA A 397 10.82 22.41 9.44
CA ALA A 397 10.04 23.23 8.53
C ALA A 397 9.01 22.41 7.72
N TYR A 398 9.31 21.17 7.34
CA TYR A 398 8.37 20.25 6.72
C TYR A 398 7.19 19.89 7.64
N PHE A 399 7.46 19.56 8.91
CA PHE A 399 6.39 19.27 9.85
C PHE A 399 5.59 20.51 10.25
N GLN A 400 6.21 21.70 10.24
CA GLN A 400 5.49 22.96 10.40
C GLN A 400 4.54 23.20 9.22
N SER A 401 5.04 23.03 7.99
CA SER A 401 4.30 23.35 6.76
C SER A 401 3.35 22.21 6.36
N LEU A 402 3.86 21.06 5.95
CA LEU A 402 3.05 19.93 5.49
C LEU A 402 2.43 19.14 6.64
N GLY A 403 3.10 19.11 7.80
CA GLY A 403 2.65 18.38 8.98
C GLY A 403 1.63 19.13 9.84
N GLY A 404 1.40 20.42 9.58
CA GLY A 404 0.47 21.25 10.33
C GLY A 404 0.81 21.44 11.81
N VAL A 405 2.07 21.18 12.21
CA VAL A 405 2.52 21.28 13.61
C VAL A 405 2.72 22.76 13.96
N PRO A 406 2.06 23.31 15.00
CA PRO A 406 2.27 24.69 15.40
C PRO A 406 3.71 24.95 15.82
N LEU A 407 4.26 26.12 15.48
CA LEU A 407 5.62 26.50 15.84
C LEU A 407 5.93 26.36 17.35
N PRO A 408 5.02 26.72 18.30
CA PRO A 408 5.26 26.50 19.73
C PRO A 408 5.42 25.02 20.15
N ASN A 409 4.98 24.08 19.31
CA ASN A 409 5.11 22.64 19.55
C ASN A 409 6.36 22.04 18.88
N ILE A 410 7.22 22.87 18.27
CA ILE A 410 8.45 22.44 17.61
C ILE A 410 9.65 22.91 18.44
N ARG A 411 10.47 21.96 18.88
CA ARG A 411 11.77 22.20 19.52
C ARG A 411 12.87 21.77 18.55
N LEU A 412 13.65 22.74 18.08
CA LEU A 412 14.80 22.50 17.21
C LEU A 412 16.10 22.64 18.03
N LEU A 413 16.91 21.59 18.03
CA LEU A 413 18.26 21.58 18.62
C LEU A 413 19.27 21.21 17.53
N HIS A 414 20.33 22.00 17.39
CA HIS A 414 21.38 21.70 16.42
C HIS A 414 22.76 22.17 16.90
N ASP A 415 23.78 21.38 16.58
CA ASP A 415 25.19 21.60 16.91
C ASP A 415 25.42 22.11 18.34
N GLN A 416 25.89 23.34 18.52
CA GLN A 416 26.26 23.89 19.83
C GLN A 416 25.12 23.91 20.86
N LYS A 417 23.87 23.80 20.40
CA LYS A 417 22.65 23.71 21.24
C LYS A 417 22.17 22.27 21.46
N THR A 418 23.00 21.29 21.12
CA THR A 418 22.77 19.85 21.37
C THR A 418 23.71 19.36 22.44
N LEU A 419 23.78 20.04 23.59
CA LEU A 419 24.50 19.52 24.75
C LEU A 419 23.64 18.46 25.45
N ARG A 420 24.27 17.58 26.24
CA ARG A 420 23.55 16.62 27.10
C ARG A 420 22.49 17.31 27.97
N ALA A 421 22.84 18.47 28.54
CA ALA A 421 21.92 19.25 29.36
C ALA A 421 20.72 19.79 28.57
N ASP A 422 20.94 20.27 27.34
CA ASP A 422 19.89 20.84 26.48
C ASP A 422 18.88 19.76 26.05
N LEU A 423 19.37 18.58 25.67
CA LEU A 423 18.50 17.45 25.32
C LEU A 423 17.72 16.95 26.55
N HIS A 424 18.39 16.85 27.70
CA HIS A 424 17.73 16.44 28.94
C HIS A 424 16.64 17.42 29.37
N GLU A 425 16.90 18.72 29.33
CA GLU A 425 15.91 19.77 29.59
C GLU A 425 14.74 19.67 28.60
N THR A 426 15.03 19.45 27.32
CA THR A 426 14.00 19.31 26.29
C THR A 426 13.08 18.12 26.57
N LEU A 427 13.64 16.95 26.90
CA LEU A 427 12.87 15.71 27.08
C LEU A 427 12.15 15.60 28.42
N PHE A 428 12.74 16.13 29.49
CA PHE A 428 12.22 15.96 30.85
C PHE A 428 11.65 17.23 31.47
N GLY A 429 11.97 18.40 30.93
CA GLY A 429 11.42 19.70 31.32
C GLY A 429 10.38 20.18 30.32
N TRP A 430 10.81 20.57 29.12
CA TRP A 430 9.95 21.18 28.11
C TRP A 430 8.84 20.24 27.63
N LEU A 431 9.19 19.05 27.13
CA LEU A 431 8.22 18.17 26.47
C LEU A 431 7.07 17.73 27.40
N PRO A 432 7.30 17.32 28.67
CA PRO A 432 6.21 16.94 29.57
C PRO A 432 5.31 18.11 30.03
N THR A 433 5.81 19.35 30.02
CA THR A 433 4.98 20.52 30.39
C THR A 433 4.19 21.07 29.21
N HIS A 434 4.58 20.75 27.98
CA HIS A 434 3.95 21.25 26.76
C HIS A 434 3.03 20.22 26.11
N ALA A 435 3.43 18.95 26.08
CA ALA A 435 2.67 17.88 25.45
C ALA A 435 1.39 17.57 26.24
N ALA A 436 0.24 17.66 25.58
CA ALA A 436 -1.02 17.25 26.18
C ALA A 436 -1.06 15.73 26.40
N LYS A 437 -2.00 15.30 27.25
CA LYS A 437 -2.38 13.89 27.35
C LYS A 437 -2.87 13.41 25.98
N ASP A 438 -2.44 12.22 25.56
CA ASP A 438 -2.77 11.63 24.25
C ASP A 438 -2.16 12.38 23.03
N ALA A 439 -1.11 13.18 23.25
CA ALA A 439 -0.36 13.84 22.19
C ALA A 439 0.36 12.84 21.26
N ILE A 440 0.70 13.32 20.06
CA ILE A 440 1.56 12.62 19.11
C ILE A 440 2.93 13.29 19.17
N VAL A 441 3.96 12.52 19.53
CA VAL A 441 5.31 13.06 19.70
C VAL A 441 6.20 12.48 18.62
N ILE A 442 6.87 13.35 17.88
CA ILE A 442 7.84 12.98 16.85
C ILE A 442 9.20 13.44 17.34
N VAL A 443 10.16 12.53 17.40
CA VAL A 443 11.56 12.83 17.72
C VAL A 443 12.40 12.45 16.51
N TYR A 444 12.95 13.45 15.84
CA TYR A 444 13.87 13.27 14.72
C TYR A 444 15.29 13.54 15.21
N PHE A 445 16.22 12.63 14.91
CA PHE A 445 17.63 12.76 15.26
C PHE A 445 18.49 12.48 14.04
N SER A 446 19.24 13.49 13.56
CA SER A 446 20.32 13.33 12.59
C SER A 446 21.68 13.44 13.29
N GLY A 447 22.53 12.41 13.20
CA GLY A 447 23.84 12.46 13.86
C GLY A 447 24.59 11.13 13.94
N GLN A 448 25.31 10.92 15.05
CA GLN A 448 26.08 9.72 15.31
C GLN A 448 25.58 8.99 16.55
N ALA A 449 25.54 7.66 16.49
CA ALA A 449 25.35 6.77 17.62
C ALA A 449 26.56 5.84 17.77
N LEU A 450 26.87 5.49 19.03
CA LEU A 450 27.89 4.53 19.39
C LEU A 450 27.26 3.35 20.11
N VAL A 451 27.79 2.17 19.84
CA VAL A 451 27.28 0.90 20.35
C VAL A 451 28.32 0.30 21.28
N THR A 452 27.89 -0.02 22.49
CA THR A 452 28.71 -0.74 23.49
C THR A 452 28.93 -2.20 23.07
N PRO A 453 29.88 -2.93 23.66
CA PRO A 453 30.05 -4.38 23.44
C PRO A 453 28.77 -5.19 23.70
N THR A 454 27.93 -4.74 24.64
CA THR A 454 26.64 -5.36 25.00
C THR A 454 25.51 -5.03 24.02
N GLY A 455 25.73 -4.15 23.06
CA GLY A 455 24.74 -3.73 22.06
C GLY A 455 23.93 -2.49 22.46
N ASP A 456 24.24 -1.86 23.60
CA ASP A 456 23.55 -0.63 24.04
C ASP A 456 23.87 0.53 23.10
N VAL A 457 22.83 1.24 22.70
CA VAL A 457 22.94 2.40 21.80
C VAL A 457 23.06 3.68 22.62
N LEU A 458 24.09 4.47 22.31
CA LEU A 458 24.39 5.75 22.94
C LEU A 458 24.48 6.83 21.85
N LEU A 459 23.63 7.85 21.90
CA LEU A 459 23.64 8.97 20.98
C LEU A 459 24.79 9.93 21.30
N ALA A 460 25.52 10.35 20.28
CA ALA A 460 26.54 11.37 20.39
C ALA A 460 25.92 12.76 20.22
N LEU A 461 26.11 13.58 21.24
CA LEU A 461 25.73 14.98 21.30
C LEU A 461 26.96 15.86 21.05
N TYR A 462 26.78 17.18 20.92
CA TYR A 462 27.89 18.09 20.61
C TYR A 462 29.06 18.00 21.60
N ASP A 463 28.77 17.76 22.88
CA ASP A 463 29.75 17.57 23.96
C ASP A 463 30.08 16.09 24.25
N GLY A 464 29.65 15.17 23.39
CA GLY A 464 29.93 13.75 23.51
C GLY A 464 31.39 13.38 23.27
N SER A 465 31.78 12.18 23.71
CA SER A 465 33.12 11.62 23.45
C SER A 465 33.04 10.19 22.93
N ALA A 466 33.86 9.89 21.92
CA ALA A 466 33.98 8.54 21.37
C ALA A 466 34.68 7.55 22.30
N ALA A 467 35.34 8.05 23.35
CA ALA A 467 36.16 7.25 24.29
C ALA A 467 35.56 7.12 25.69
N ASP A 468 34.47 7.85 25.99
CA ASP A 468 33.85 7.89 27.30
C ASP A 468 32.32 7.81 27.14
N SER A 469 31.76 6.65 27.46
CA SER A 469 30.31 6.39 27.38
C SER A 469 29.49 7.28 28.30
N ALA A 470 30.05 7.76 29.43
CA ALA A 470 29.34 8.65 30.35
C ALA A 470 29.04 10.02 29.73
N ARG A 471 29.79 10.40 28.69
CA ARG A 471 29.57 11.62 27.92
C ARG A 471 28.60 11.44 26.74
N LEU A 472 28.11 10.23 26.49
CA LEU A 472 27.12 9.95 25.44
C LEU A 472 25.73 9.81 26.06
N TYR A 473 24.67 10.05 25.28
CA TYR A 473 23.30 10.01 25.74
C TYR A 473 22.68 8.62 25.52
N PRO A 474 22.35 7.84 26.58
CA PRO A 474 21.79 6.50 26.42
C PRO A 474 20.41 6.50 25.76
N LEU A 475 20.14 5.54 24.87
CA LEU A 475 18.80 5.35 24.30
C LEU A 475 17.74 5.07 25.38
N ASN A 476 18.11 4.36 26.45
CA ASN A 476 17.23 4.11 27.59
C ASN A 476 16.76 5.39 28.30
N ASP A 477 17.54 6.48 28.25
CA ASP A 477 17.12 7.77 28.81
C ASP A 477 16.04 8.41 27.93
N LEU A 478 16.07 8.21 26.60
CA LEU A 478 14.99 8.60 25.69
C LEU A 478 13.72 7.78 25.95
N GLU A 479 13.85 6.46 26.08
CA GLU A 479 12.72 5.57 26.40
C GLU A 479 12.06 5.96 27.72
N SER A 480 12.88 6.26 28.74
CA SER A 480 12.39 6.72 30.04
C SER A 480 11.66 8.05 29.95
N ALA A 481 12.09 8.96 29.06
CA ALA A 481 11.35 10.19 28.78
C ALA A 481 10.00 9.88 28.11
N PHE A 482 9.99 9.02 27.08
CA PHE A 482 8.78 8.67 26.33
C PHE A 482 7.72 8.01 27.22
N ALA A 483 8.13 7.08 28.09
CA ALA A 483 7.25 6.40 29.03
C ALA A 483 6.52 7.36 29.99
N ARG A 484 7.09 8.55 30.26
CA ARG A 484 6.48 9.56 31.15
C ARG A 484 5.43 10.44 30.48
N LEU A 485 5.45 10.57 29.15
CA LEU A 485 4.64 11.57 28.42
C LEU A 485 3.14 11.24 28.35
N LYS A 486 2.72 10.00 28.64
CA LYS A 486 1.33 9.52 28.41
C LYS A 486 0.83 9.91 27.01
N ALA A 487 1.72 9.85 26.02
CA ALA A 487 1.45 10.16 24.63
C ALA A 487 0.57 9.07 24.00
N LYS A 488 -0.23 9.42 22.99
CA LYS A 488 -0.96 8.43 22.18
C LYS A 488 -0.01 7.63 21.31
N GLN A 489 0.99 8.30 20.74
CA GLN A 489 2.00 7.70 19.88
C GLN A 489 3.29 8.50 19.98
N VAL A 490 4.42 7.79 20.06
CA VAL A 490 5.76 8.36 19.90
C VAL A 490 6.38 7.76 18.64
N LEU A 491 6.92 8.61 17.78
CA LEU A 491 7.71 8.22 16.62
C LEU A 491 9.17 8.66 16.82
N PHE A 492 10.10 7.74 16.74
CA PHE A 492 11.53 8.04 16.77
C PHE A 492 12.14 7.80 15.39
N LEU A 493 12.58 8.88 14.74
CA LEU A 493 13.19 8.84 13.42
C LEU A 493 14.69 9.10 13.58
N PHE A 494 15.51 8.07 13.39
CA PHE A 494 16.96 8.18 13.53
C PHE A 494 17.63 8.13 12.16
N ASP A 495 18.26 9.22 11.76
CA ASP A 495 19.17 9.27 10.62
C ASP A 495 20.61 9.40 11.14
N GLY A 496 21.40 8.34 11.07
CA GLY A 496 22.74 8.50 11.58
C GLY A 496 23.71 7.42 11.26
N ARG A 497 24.96 7.76 11.54
CA ARG A 497 26.07 6.81 11.57
C ARG A 497 26.00 6.02 12.85
N VAL A 498 26.09 4.71 12.76
CA VAL A 498 26.16 3.80 13.91
C VAL A 498 27.53 3.15 13.92
N SER A 499 28.27 3.33 15.01
CA SER A 499 29.65 2.88 15.12
C SER A 499 29.93 2.26 16.47
N ARG A 500 31.05 1.55 16.61
CA ARG A 500 31.45 0.97 17.91
C ARG A 500 32.02 2.05 18.81
N LEU A 501 31.73 1.96 20.11
CA LEU A 501 32.42 2.75 21.12
C LEU A 501 33.94 2.43 21.08
N ARG A 502 34.80 3.47 21.07
CA ARG A 502 36.26 3.27 21.01
C ARG A 502 36.82 3.11 22.43
N GLY A 503 37.73 2.16 22.63
CA GLY A 503 38.48 1.99 23.88
C GLY A 503 38.06 0.80 24.73
N GLU A 504 36.92 0.16 24.44
CA GLU A 504 36.53 -1.11 25.06
C GLU A 504 37.04 -2.30 24.21
N THR A 505 37.46 -3.37 24.90
CA THR A 505 38.30 -4.49 24.41
C THR A 505 37.96 -5.07 23.03
N LYS A 506 38.98 -5.67 22.37
CA LYS A 506 38.88 -6.51 21.16
C LYS A 506 37.94 -7.72 21.36
N GLY A 507 36.63 -7.49 21.32
CA GLY A 507 35.58 -8.52 21.30
C GLY A 507 34.62 -8.32 20.13
N LYS A 508 33.80 -9.32 19.83
CA LYS A 508 32.68 -9.14 18.89
C LYS A 508 31.66 -8.23 19.56
N THR A 509 31.43 -7.04 19.02
CA THR A 509 30.33 -6.17 19.43
C THR A 509 29.00 -6.83 19.05
N ALA A 510 28.05 -6.87 19.98
CA ALA A 510 26.69 -7.28 19.68
C ALA A 510 26.02 -6.33 18.65
N ALA A 511 24.92 -6.77 18.05
CA ALA A 511 24.12 -5.91 17.18
C ALA A 511 23.56 -4.72 17.98
N PRO A 512 23.38 -3.54 17.36
CA PRO A 512 22.77 -2.39 18.03
C PRO A 512 21.33 -2.72 18.46
N ARG A 513 21.02 -2.48 19.74
CA ARG A 513 19.67 -2.67 20.29
C ARG A 513 18.88 -1.38 20.22
N TRP A 514 17.98 -1.32 19.25
CA TRP A 514 17.09 -0.19 18.99
C TRP A 514 15.67 -0.41 19.50
N GLU A 515 15.43 -1.49 20.26
CA GLU A 515 14.12 -1.80 20.81
C GLU A 515 13.70 -0.74 21.83
N LEU A 516 12.84 0.18 21.41
CA LEU A 516 12.26 1.19 22.28
C LEU A 516 11.15 0.58 23.13
N ALA A 517 11.22 0.74 24.46
CA ALA A 517 10.16 0.28 25.34
C ALA A 517 8.82 1.04 25.13
N GLY A 518 7.71 0.32 25.25
CA GLY A 518 6.35 0.86 25.25
C GLY A 518 5.53 0.50 24.00
N SER A 519 4.26 0.13 24.20
CA SER A 519 3.36 -0.32 23.12
C SER A 519 2.96 0.79 22.13
N ASN A 520 3.28 2.05 22.44
CA ASN A 520 2.93 3.24 21.66
C ASN A 520 4.15 3.95 21.08
N THR A 521 5.33 3.30 21.05
CA THR A 521 6.56 3.86 20.49
C THR A 521 6.96 3.07 19.24
N VAL A 522 7.23 3.77 18.14
CA VAL A 522 7.75 3.15 16.91
C VAL A 522 8.97 3.90 16.41
N GLY A 523 10.03 3.16 16.10
CA GLY A 523 11.28 3.65 15.56
C GLY A 523 11.42 3.38 14.06
N LEU A 524 11.87 4.37 13.30
CA LEU A 524 12.39 4.20 11.94
C LEU A 524 13.87 4.63 11.95
N ILE A 525 14.75 3.64 11.91
CA ILE A 525 16.19 3.77 12.10
C ILE A 525 16.89 3.68 10.75
N GLY A 526 17.82 4.58 10.44
CA GLY A 526 18.46 4.70 9.12
C GLY A 526 19.36 3.53 8.71
N GLY A 527 19.62 2.57 9.61
CA GLY A 527 20.37 1.34 9.33
C GLY A 527 20.18 0.27 10.42
N GLU A 528 20.14 -1.00 10.02
CA GLU A 528 19.94 -2.15 10.92
C GLU A 528 21.15 -2.48 11.81
N ASP A 529 22.37 -2.20 11.32
CA ASP A 529 23.63 -2.58 11.94
C ASP A 529 24.54 -1.36 12.12
N LEU A 530 25.84 -1.61 12.27
CA LEU A 530 26.88 -0.59 12.14
C LEU A 530 26.86 0.02 10.73
N THR A 531 26.08 1.08 10.57
CA THR A 531 25.92 1.80 9.31
C THR A 531 26.79 3.04 9.26
N LYS A 532 27.25 3.40 8.06
CA LYS A 532 27.96 4.66 7.83
C LYS A 532 27.04 5.88 7.90
N GLY A 533 25.74 5.70 7.61
CA GLY A 533 24.78 6.77 7.37
C GLY A 533 25.21 7.64 6.19
N LEU A 534 24.76 7.33 4.98
CA LEU A 534 25.24 7.98 3.75
C LEU A 534 24.81 9.45 3.68
N GLU A 535 25.71 10.31 3.21
CA GLU A 535 25.45 11.71 2.88
C GLU A 535 25.49 11.92 1.37
N ASP A 536 24.47 12.58 0.84
CA ASP A 536 24.32 12.88 -0.59
C ASP A 536 24.76 14.31 -0.85
N ASP A 537 25.97 14.48 -1.41
CA ASP A 537 26.54 15.79 -1.71
C ASP A 537 25.80 16.53 -2.84
N GLN A 538 25.12 15.80 -3.72
CA GLN A 538 24.33 16.40 -4.80
C GLN A 538 23.09 17.09 -4.24
N HIS A 539 22.40 16.44 -3.30
CA HIS A 539 21.16 16.94 -2.70
C HIS A 539 21.37 17.66 -1.36
N ARG A 540 22.59 17.65 -0.82
CA ARG A 540 23.00 18.31 0.43
C ARG A 540 22.19 17.88 1.66
N HIS A 541 21.82 16.61 1.69
CA HIS A 541 21.12 15.96 2.80
C HIS A 541 21.73 14.58 3.05
N SER A 542 21.46 13.98 4.21
CA SER A 542 21.67 12.53 4.30
C SER A 542 20.75 11.79 3.32
N LEU A 543 21.17 10.59 2.90
CA LEU A 543 20.35 9.77 2.00
C LEU A 543 19.00 9.41 2.63
N PHE A 544 18.99 9.16 3.95
CA PHE A 544 17.75 8.88 4.68
C PHE A 544 16.85 10.10 4.71
N THR A 545 17.39 11.26 5.11
CA THR A 545 16.62 12.49 5.22
C THR A 545 16.09 12.94 3.88
N TYR A 546 16.90 12.86 2.81
CA TYR A 546 16.46 13.17 1.46
C TYR A 546 15.18 12.39 1.11
N TYR A 547 15.17 11.06 1.21
CA TYR A 547 13.98 10.26 0.93
C TYR A 547 12.86 10.42 1.96
N LEU A 548 13.18 10.74 3.22
CA LEU A 548 12.15 11.11 4.21
C LEU A 548 11.38 12.35 3.74
N LEU A 549 12.09 13.40 3.31
CA LEU A 549 11.50 14.64 2.82
C LEU A 549 10.71 14.42 1.52
N LYS A 550 11.28 13.63 0.58
CA LYS A 550 10.57 13.21 -0.65
C LYS A 550 9.24 12.51 -0.32
N GLY A 551 9.27 11.59 0.64
CA GLY A 551 8.09 10.84 1.08
C GLY A 551 7.04 11.76 1.74
N LEU A 552 7.46 12.61 2.67
CA LEU A 552 6.58 13.57 3.37
C LEU A 552 5.90 14.56 2.42
N ARG A 553 6.56 14.88 1.30
CA ARG A 553 6.06 15.73 0.21
C ARG A 553 5.05 15.04 -0.71
N GLY A 554 4.87 13.72 -0.61
CA GLY A 554 3.79 13.03 -1.32
C GLY A 554 4.20 11.78 -2.07
N GLU A 555 5.48 11.54 -2.30
CA GLU A 555 5.91 10.33 -3.01
C GLU A 555 5.67 9.04 -2.22
N ALA A 556 5.44 9.17 -0.90
CA ALA A 556 5.02 8.08 -0.06
C ALA A 556 3.49 7.88 -0.04
N ASP A 557 2.67 8.76 -0.60
CA ASP A 557 1.21 8.62 -0.70
C ASP A 557 0.84 7.53 -1.74
N THR A 558 1.09 6.28 -1.37
CA THR A 558 0.91 5.12 -2.27
C THR A 558 -0.54 4.91 -2.66
N ASN A 559 -1.50 5.31 -1.81
CA ASN A 559 -2.92 5.18 -2.09
C ASN A 559 -3.52 6.42 -2.78
N ARG A 560 -2.73 7.49 -2.95
CA ARG A 560 -3.06 8.77 -3.58
C ARG A 560 -4.33 9.41 -3.00
N ASN A 561 -4.44 9.46 -1.67
CA ASN A 561 -5.56 10.09 -0.98
C ASN A 561 -5.27 11.54 -0.56
N GLY A 562 -4.09 12.07 -0.89
CA GLY A 562 -3.63 13.41 -0.56
C GLY A 562 -3.05 13.54 0.85
N THR A 563 -2.81 12.44 1.55
CA THR A 563 -2.17 12.40 2.88
C THR A 563 -1.12 11.31 2.93
N VAL A 564 -0.03 11.56 3.65
CA VAL A 564 1.01 10.56 3.86
C VAL A 564 0.90 10.04 5.28
N THR A 565 0.64 8.74 5.42
CA THR A 565 0.65 8.06 6.72
C THR A 565 2.07 7.63 7.11
N PHE A 566 2.32 7.35 8.39
CA PHE A 566 3.62 6.85 8.83
C PHE A 566 3.94 5.46 8.26
N GLY A 567 2.95 4.58 8.10
CA GLY A 567 3.16 3.27 7.48
C GLY A 567 3.63 3.39 6.02
N GLU A 568 2.99 4.28 5.27
CA GLU A 568 3.38 4.65 3.91
C GLU A 568 4.79 5.24 3.83
N LEU A 569 5.08 6.22 4.68
CA LEU A 569 6.39 6.86 4.75
C LEU A 569 7.48 5.86 5.10
N ALA A 570 7.26 5.01 6.10
CA ALA A 570 8.22 3.99 6.51
C ALA A 570 8.48 2.98 5.38
N GLY A 571 7.44 2.53 4.68
CA GLY A 571 7.58 1.67 3.51
C GLY A 571 8.41 2.32 2.39
N TYR A 572 8.06 3.56 2.04
CA TYR A 572 8.74 4.35 1.01
C TYR A 572 10.23 4.55 1.34
N VAL A 573 10.53 5.05 2.54
CA VAL A 573 11.91 5.35 2.98
C VAL A 573 12.75 4.07 2.96
N ARG A 574 12.23 2.95 3.49
CA ARG A 574 12.95 1.67 3.49
C ARG A 574 13.30 1.21 2.09
N GLN A 575 12.35 1.29 1.16
CA GLN A 575 12.55 0.88 -0.23
C GLN A 575 13.54 1.80 -0.95
N LYS A 576 13.31 3.12 -0.89
CA LYS A 576 14.05 4.09 -1.69
C LYS A 576 15.47 4.32 -1.20
N VAL A 577 15.69 4.33 0.12
CA VAL A 577 17.05 4.44 0.68
C VAL A 577 17.87 3.20 0.30
N ALA A 578 17.31 1.99 0.43
CA ALA A 578 18.01 0.77 0.06
C ALA A 578 18.36 0.74 -1.44
N TRP A 579 17.40 1.10 -2.29
CA TRP A 579 17.62 1.22 -3.73
C TRP A 579 18.70 2.25 -4.08
N ALA A 580 18.63 3.45 -3.51
CA ALA A 580 19.54 4.54 -3.84
C ALA A 580 20.96 4.29 -3.31
N ALA A 581 21.08 3.74 -2.10
CA ALA A 581 22.36 3.34 -1.53
C ALA A 581 23.08 2.38 -2.47
N LYS A 582 22.36 1.39 -3.01
CA LYS A 582 22.93 0.42 -3.92
C LYS A 582 23.21 0.99 -5.32
N SER A 583 22.24 1.67 -5.93
CA SER A 583 22.33 2.11 -7.33
C SER A 583 23.19 3.35 -7.53
N ARG A 584 23.22 4.28 -6.57
CA ARG A 584 23.92 5.57 -6.69
C ARG A 584 25.25 5.60 -5.92
N PHE A 585 25.34 4.90 -4.79
CA PHE A 585 26.52 4.93 -3.93
C PHE A 585 27.30 3.62 -3.88
N ASN A 586 26.80 2.56 -4.52
CA ASN A 586 27.31 1.18 -4.41
C ASN A 586 27.61 0.76 -2.96
N GLN A 587 26.74 1.15 -2.04
CA GLN A 587 26.83 0.86 -0.61
C GLN A 587 25.51 0.25 -0.11
N GLU A 588 25.52 -0.29 1.10
CA GLU A 588 24.32 -0.80 1.75
C GLU A 588 23.87 0.17 2.83
N GLN A 589 22.59 0.53 2.78
CA GLN A 589 21.89 1.22 3.85
C GLN A 589 20.43 0.77 3.81
N ARG A 590 20.01 0.03 4.83
CA ARG A 590 18.65 -0.51 4.92
C ARG A 590 17.99 0.03 6.18
N PRO A 591 17.02 0.95 6.04
CA PRO A 591 16.31 1.44 7.20
C PRO A 591 15.51 0.33 7.87
N LEU A 592 15.51 0.34 9.19
CA LEU A 592 14.91 -0.64 10.08
C LEU A 592 13.69 -0.02 10.77
N LEU A 593 12.58 -0.75 10.79
CA LEU A 593 11.32 -0.33 11.42
C LEU A 593 11.07 -1.22 12.64
N LEU A 594 10.90 -0.62 13.81
CA LEU A 594 10.81 -1.33 15.10
C LEU A 594 9.71 -0.76 15.99
N PRO A 595 8.79 -1.58 16.52
CA PRO A 595 8.53 -2.94 16.05
C PRO A 595 8.08 -2.95 14.58
N PRO A 596 8.14 -4.09 13.88
CA PRO A 596 7.49 -4.24 12.59
C PRO A 596 6.02 -3.85 12.70
N LEU A 597 5.55 -2.96 11.82
CA LEU A 597 4.16 -2.56 11.78
C LEU A 597 3.29 -3.67 11.20
N THR A 598 2.18 -3.94 11.85
CA THR A 598 1.06 -4.73 11.35
C THR A 598 -0.02 -3.81 10.75
N PRO A 599 -0.91 -4.33 9.90
CA PRO A 599 -1.95 -3.52 9.27
C PRO A 599 -2.90 -2.82 10.26
N ASP A 600 -3.09 -3.40 11.44
CA ASP A 600 -4.00 -2.89 12.47
C ASP A 600 -3.30 -1.95 13.47
N ASP A 601 -1.98 -1.74 13.34
CA ASP A 601 -1.25 -0.87 14.24
C ASP A 601 -1.68 0.59 14.06
N PRO A 602 -2.15 1.27 15.13
CA PRO A 602 -2.55 2.69 15.05
C PRO A 602 -1.45 3.62 14.54
N ALA A 603 -0.18 3.24 14.76
CA ALA A 603 0.98 3.95 14.25
C ALA A 603 1.03 3.95 12.71
N ALA A 604 0.63 2.86 12.04
CA ALA A 604 0.66 2.76 10.59
C ALA A 604 -0.30 3.76 9.93
N SER A 605 -1.50 3.93 10.48
CA SER A 605 -2.52 4.87 10.00
C SER A 605 -2.31 6.32 10.46
N LEU A 606 -1.25 6.60 11.21
CA LEU A 606 -0.96 7.95 11.68
C LEU A 606 -0.63 8.86 10.51
N ILE A 607 -1.54 9.78 10.18
CA ILE A 607 -1.28 10.81 9.18
C ILE A 607 -0.13 11.69 9.66
N LEU A 608 0.89 11.90 8.83
CA LEU A 608 2.04 12.75 9.11
C LEU A 608 1.93 14.08 8.39
N THR A 609 1.65 14.05 7.09
CA THR A 609 1.46 15.23 6.26
C THR A 609 0.17 15.14 5.47
N ALA A 610 -0.41 16.30 5.19
CA ALA A 610 -1.40 16.44 4.15
C ALA A 610 -0.77 17.23 3.01
N LEU A 611 -0.91 16.72 1.80
CA LEU A 611 -0.44 17.43 0.62
C LEU A 611 -1.37 18.62 0.38
N PRO A 612 -0.89 19.71 -0.23
CA PRO A 612 -1.72 20.80 -0.73
C PRO A 612 -2.58 20.32 -1.92
N SER A 613 -3.40 19.29 -1.70
CA SER A 613 -4.61 19.09 -2.46
C SER A 613 -5.57 20.18 -2.01
N LEU A 614 -6.07 20.92 -2.98
CA LEU A 614 -6.70 22.18 -2.68
C LEU A 614 -7.96 21.99 -1.87
N SER A 615 -7.93 22.60 -0.69
CA SER A 615 -9.08 22.73 0.17
C SER A 615 -10.21 23.43 -0.58
N SER A 616 -11.40 22.85 -0.51
CA SER A 616 -12.53 23.64 0.01
C SER A 616 -13.14 22.91 1.19
N SER A 617 -13.64 23.73 2.11
CA SER A 617 -14.40 23.37 3.28
C SER A 617 -15.47 22.32 2.99
N GLU A 618 -15.35 21.22 3.71
CA GLU A 618 -16.39 20.36 4.27
C GLU A 618 -15.88 18.93 4.21
N ARG A 619 -15.79 18.34 5.40
CA ARG A 619 -15.53 16.91 5.53
C ARG A 619 -16.69 16.18 4.84
N PRO A 620 -16.47 14.99 4.27
CA PRO A 620 -17.57 14.06 4.16
C PRO A 620 -18.20 13.80 5.54
#